data_AF-A0A351RD40-F1
#
_entry.id   AF-A0A351RD40-F1
#
_cell.length_a   1.000
_cell.length_b   1.000
_cell.length_c   1.000
_cell.angle_alpha   90.00
_cell.angle_beta   90.00
_cell.angle_gamma   90.00
#
_symmetry.space_group_name_H-M   'P 1'
#
loop_
_entity.id
_entity.type
_entity.pdbx_description
1 polymer ?
#
loop_
_entity_poly.entity_id
_entity_poly.type
_entity_poly.pdbx_seq_one_letter_code
_entity_poly.pdbx_strand_id
1 'polypeptide(L)'
;MNNYAIIENNLVVNTVVSEQEYAAEQGWILIPEGVEIGWAYINGNFINENIPIIDEKDKIKADIAALEDSVTPRRQREAILAIDTTWLADVEIQIGQLRQQLSEL
;
A
#
# COMPACT_ATOMS: atom_id res chain seq x y z
N MET A 1 -0.07 20.24 -25.58
CA MET A 1 -0.89 19.03 -25.77
C MET A 1 -0.66 18.13 -24.59
N ASN A 2 -1.72 17.68 -23.93
CA ASN A 2 -1.64 16.86 -22.72
C ASN A 2 -2.26 15.48 -22.99
N ASN A 3 -1.91 14.50 -22.15
CA ASN A 3 -2.53 13.18 -22.19
C ASN A 3 -3.83 13.19 -21.40
N TYR A 4 -4.87 12.57 -21.96
CA TYR A 4 -6.19 12.42 -21.35
C TYR A 4 -6.63 10.96 -21.38
N ALA A 5 -7.36 10.56 -20.35
CA ALA A 5 -7.90 9.23 -20.16
C ALA A 5 -9.34 9.18 -20.67
N ILE A 6 -9.63 8.17 -21.47
CA ILE A 6 -10.99 7.75 -21.81
C ILE A 6 -11.39 6.71 -20.75
N ILE A 7 -12.43 7.02 -19.99
CA ILE A 7 -12.88 6.19 -18.87
C ILE A 7 -14.25 5.60 -19.21
N GLU A 8 -14.35 4.27 -19.17
CA GLU A 8 -15.61 3.53 -19.32
C GLU A 8 -15.75 2.58 -18.13
N ASN A 9 -16.93 2.54 -17.50
CA ASN A 9 -17.18 1.70 -16.31
C ASN A 9 -16.13 1.87 -15.19
N ASN A 10 -15.71 3.11 -14.92
CA ASN A 10 -14.63 3.43 -13.96
C ASN A 10 -13.27 2.82 -14.29
N LEU A 11 -13.00 2.45 -15.55
CA LEU A 11 -11.71 1.92 -16.00
C LEU A 11 -11.15 2.77 -17.14
N VAL A 12 -9.85 3.08 -17.11
CA VAL A 12 -9.15 3.73 -18.21
C VAL A 12 -9.02 2.73 -19.36
N VAL A 13 -9.84 2.90 -20.39
CA VAL A 13 -9.84 2.03 -21.57
C VAL A 13 -8.87 2.50 -22.66
N ASN A 14 -8.54 3.79 -22.68
CA ASN A 14 -7.62 4.37 -23.66
C ASN A 14 -6.98 5.67 -23.15
N THR A 15 -5.84 6.04 -23.72
CA THR A 15 -5.13 7.30 -23.47
C THR A 15 -4.91 8.05 -24.78
N VAL A 16 -5.26 9.33 -24.82
CA VAL A 16 -5.21 10.15 -26.03
C VAL A 16 -4.52 11.48 -25.76
N VAL A 17 -3.82 12.02 -26.76
CA VAL A 17 -3.16 13.32 -26.68
C VAL A 17 -4.09 14.35 -27.31
N SER A 18 -4.43 15.41 -26.56
CA SER A 18 -5.38 16.42 -27.04
C SER A 18 -5.12 17.81 -26.45
N GLU A 19 -5.88 18.79 -26.91
CA GLU A 19 -6.05 20.09 -26.29
C GLU A 19 -7.16 20.04 -25.22
N GLN A 20 -7.07 20.94 -24.23
CA GLN A 20 -7.94 20.95 -23.04
C GLN A 20 -9.41 21.18 -23.39
N GLU A 21 -9.69 22.10 -24.32
CA GLU A 21 -11.05 22.46 -24.72
C GLU A 21 -11.75 21.25 -25.37
N TYR A 22 -11.10 20.62 -26.34
CA TYR A 22 -11.64 19.42 -27.00
C TYR A 22 -11.79 18.24 -26.04
N ALA A 23 -10.81 18.02 -25.16
CA ALA A 23 -10.88 16.94 -24.18
C ALA A 23 -12.04 17.13 -23.19
N ALA A 24 -12.30 18.37 -22.75
CA ALA A 24 -13.41 18.69 -21.87
C ALA A 24 -14.77 18.45 -22.55
N GLU A 25 -14.90 18.77 -23.84
CA GLU A 25 -16.11 18.47 -24.63
C GLU A 25 -16.37 16.97 -24.76
N GLN A 26 -15.32 16.16 -24.87
CA GLN A 26 -15.43 14.68 -24.92
C GLN A 26 -15.59 14.04 -23.53
N GLY A 27 -15.50 14.83 -22.44
CA GLY A 27 -15.52 14.31 -21.08
C GLY A 27 -14.28 13.52 -20.69
N TRP A 28 -13.15 13.72 -21.38
CA TRP A 28 -11.90 13.05 -21.07
C TRP A 28 -11.20 13.72 -19.88
N ILE A 29 -10.49 12.90 -19.09
CA ILE A 29 -9.88 13.36 -17.84
C ILE A 29 -8.37 13.50 -18.01
N LEU A 30 -7.81 14.62 -17.56
CA LEU A 30 -6.37 14.86 -17.65
C LEU A 30 -5.60 13.77 -16.88
N ILE A 31 -4.62 13.17 -17.54
CA ILE A 31 -3.78 12.12 -16.97
C ILE A 31 -2.63 12.77 -16.19
N PRO A 32 -2.48 12.47 -14.88
CA PRO A 32 -1.25 12.75 -14.15
C PRO A 32 -0.12 11.80 -14.58
N GLU A 33 1.12 12.20 -14.36
CA GLU A 33 2.30 11.44 -14.81
C GLU A 33 2.30 10.01 -14.22
N GLY A 34 2.40 8.99 -15.08
CA GLY A 34 2.49 7.57 -14.68
C GLY A 34 1.19 6.76 -14.69
N VAL A 35 0.04 7.34 -15.03
CA VAL A 35 -1.21 6.57 -15.24
C VAL A 35 -1.21 5.91 -16.61
N GLU A 36 -1.59 4.64 -16.67
CA GLU A 36 -1.65 3.84 -17.89
C GLU A 36 -3.04 3.26 -18.14
N ILE A 37 -3.24 2.67 -19.32
CA ILE A 37 -4.47 1.93 -19.65
C ILE A 37 -4.66 0.76 -18.67
N GLY A 38 -5.89 0.55 -18.23
CA GLY A 38 -6.25 -0.49 -17.26
C GLY A 38 -6.26 -0.03 -15.79
N TRP A 39 -5.99 1.23 -15.50
CA TRP A 39 -6.20 1.80 -14.16
C TRP A 39 -7.68 2.08 -13.91
N ALA A 40 -8.15 1.90 -12.68
CA ALA A 40 -9.48 2.32 -12.26
C ALA A 40 -9.53 3.82 -11.99
N TYR A 41 -10.68 4.47 -12.20
CA TYR A 41 -10.93 5.87 -11.85
C TYR A 41 -12.11 5.96 -10.89
N ILE A 42 -11.81 6.21 -9.61
CA ILE A 42 -12.79 6.16 -8.52
C ILE A 42 -12.68 7.44 -7.70
N ASN A 43 -13.80 8.12 -7.46
CA ASN A 43 -13.88 9.35 -6.64
C ASN A 43 -12.87 10.44 -7.06
N GLY A 44 -12.59 10.57 -8.36
CA GLY A 44 -11.64 11.58 -8.87
C GLY A 44 -10.17 11.15 -8.88
N ASN A 45 -9.86 9.90 -8.51
CA ASN A 45 -8.50 9.39 -8.41
C ASN A 45 -8.26 8.20 -9.35
N PHE A 46 -7.09 8.14 -9.97
CA PHE A 46 -6.62 6.98 -10.72
C PHE A 46 -5.99 5.96 -9.75
N ILE A 47 -6.53 4.75 -9.73
CA ILE A 47 -6.12 3.65 -8.87
C ILE A 47 -5.63 2.53 -9.78
N ASN A 48 -4.38 2.13 -9.63
CA ASN A 48 -3.88 0.95 -10.33
C ASN A 48 -4.31 -0.31 -9.57
N GLU A 49 -5.34 -1.01 -10.05
CA GLU A 49 -5.78 -2.28 -9.44
C GLU A 49 -4.73 -3.39 -9.55
N ASN A 50 -3.72 -3.22 -10.42
CA ASN A 50 -2.60 -4.14 -10.57
C ASN A 50 -1.45 -3.88 -9.58
N ILE A 51 -1.56 -2.82 -8.76
CA ILE A 51 -0.75 -2.70 -7.55
C ILE A 51 -1.53 -3.45 -6.48
N PRO A 52 -0.96 -4.50 -5.85
CA PRO A 52 -1.59 -5.09 -4.68
C PRO A 52 -1.80 -3.97 -3.67
N ILE A 53 -3.06 -3.65 -3.40
CA ILE A 53 -3.44 -2.80 -2.29
C ILE A 53 -3.03 -3.61 -1.07
N ILE A 54 -1.81 -3.39 -0.57
CA ILE A 54 -1.39 -4.00 0.68
C ILE A 54 -2.27 -3.32 1.72
N ASP A 55 -3.37 -3.99 2.06
CA ASP A 55 -4.27 -3.59 3.14
C ASP A 55 -3.38 -3.29 4.36
N GLU A 56 -3.60 -2.14 4.99
CA GLU A 56 -2.85 -1.77 6.20
C GLU A 56 -2.91 -2.89 7.25
N LYS A 57 -4.01 -3.65 7.28
CA LYS A 57 -4.15 -4.86 8.09
C LYS A 57 -3.16 -5.96 7.72
N ASP A 58 -2.92 -6.17 6.43
CA ASP A 58 -1.99 -7.21 5.95
C ASP A 58 -0.53 -6.79 6.13
N LYS A 59 -0.24 -5.48 6.05
CA LYS A 59 1.07 -4.95 6.45
C LYS A 59 1.33 -5.19 7.95
N ILE A 60 0.36 -4.87 8.82
CA ILE A 60 0.51 -5.07 10.26
C ILE A 60 0.70 -6.56 10.61
N LYS A 61 -0.02 -7.46 9.93
CA LYS A 61 0.18 -8.91 10.09
C LYS A 61 1.58 -9.36 9.67
N ALA A 62 2.09 -8.83 8.55
CA ALA A 62 3.44 -9.15 8.08
C ALA A 62 4.51 -8.65 9.06
N ASP A 63 4.34 -7.45 9.62
CA ASP A 63 5.26 -6.89 10.62
C ASP A 63 5.25 -7.71 11.93
N ILE A 64 4.08 -8.16 12.39
CA ILE A 64 3.96 -9.07 13.56
C ILE A 64 4.68 -10.39 13.29
N ALA A 65 4.46 -11.01 12.13
CA ALA A 65 5.10 -12.27 11.79
C ALA A 65 6.63 -12.15 11.74
N ALA A 66 7.15 -11.06 11.15
CA ALA A 66 8.59 -10.80 11.11
C ALA A 66 9.19 -10.56 12.51
N LEU A 67 8.46 -9.85 13.39
CA LEU A 67 8.88 -9.66 14.79
C LEU A 67 8.91 -10.99 15.55
N GLU A 68 7.85 -11.81 15.45
CA GLU A 68 7.75 -13.12 16.10
C GLU A 68 8.86 -14.09 15.61
N ASP A 69 9.15 -14.11 14.31
CA ASP A 69 10.24 -14.91 13.73
C ASP A 69 11.63 -14.50 14.25
N SER A 70 11.82 -13.21 14.59
CA SER A 70 13.09 -12.72 15.13
C SER A 70 13.34 -13.09 16.60
N VAL A 71 12.28 -13.46 17.35
CA VAL A 71 12.37 -13.79 18.78
C VAL A 71 13.18 -15.05 19.03
N THR A 72 12.94 -16.11 18.25
CA THR A 72 13.57 -17.42 18.49
C THR A 72 15.09 -17.40 18.24
N PRO A 73 15.59 -16.91 17.08
CA PRO A 73 17.03 -16.84 16.82
C PRO A 73 17.77 -15.94 17.81
N ARG A 74 17.13 -14.85 18.27
CA ARG A 74 17.74 -13.92 19.21
C ARG A 74 17.80 -14.47 20.63
N ARG A 75 16.74 -15.13 21.13
CA ARG A 75 16.78 -15.83 22.41
C ARG A 75 17.86 -16.93 22.43
N GLN A 76 18.04 -17.66 21.34
CA GLN A 76 19.12 -18.65 21.22
C GLN A 76 20.50 -17.98 21.33
N ARG A 77 20.70 -16.84 20.65
CA ARG A 77 21.95 -16.07 20.73
C ARG A 77 22.22 -15.52 22.13
N GLU A 78 21.21 -14.97 22.80
CA GLU A 78 21.32 -14.42 24.16
C GLU A 78 21.60 -15.52 25.20
N ALA A 79 20.96 -16.69 25.08
CA ALA A 79 21.25 -17.85 25.92
C ALA A 79 22.70 -18.35 25.76
N ILE A 80 23.25 -18.35 24.54
CA ILE A 80 24.65 -18.71 24.28
C ILE A 80 25.60 -17.69 24.91
N LEU A 81 25.26 -16.39 24.82
CA LEU A 81 26.10 -15.31 25.32
C LEU A 81 25.92 -15.05 26.83
N ALA A 82 24.94 -15.71 27.48
CA ALA A 82 24.54 -15.47 28.86
C ALA A 82 24.25 -13.98 29.16
N ILE A 83 23.70 -13.26 28.17
CA ILE A 83 23.31 -11.86 28.31
C ILE A 83 21.80 -11.83 28.45
N ASP A 84 21.32 -11.28 29.55
CA ASP A 84 19.90 -10.97 29.73
C ASP A 84 19.69 -9.48 29.40
N THR A 85 18.89 -9.19 28.37
CA THR A 85 18.50 -7.82 28.01
C THR A 85 17.00 -7.65 28.08
N THR A 86 16.54 -6.45 28.40
CA THR A 86 15.10 -6.09 28.43
C THR A 86 14.41 -6.13 27.06
N TRP A 87 15.15 -6.46 26.00
CA TRP A 87 14.70 -6.44 24.60
C TRP A 87 13.44 -7.28 24.36
N LEU A 88 13.32 -8.45 25.01
CA LEU A 88 12.16 -9.30 24.84
C LEU A 88 10.87 -8.63 25.32
N ALA A 89 10.93 -7.89 26.43
CA ALA A 89 9.79 -7.15 26.95
C ALA A 89 9.39 -6.01 26.00
N ASP A 90 10.38 -5.35 25.38
CA ASP A 90 10.14 -4.30 24.40
C ASP A 90 9.44 -4.85 23.13
N VAL A 91 9.83 -6.04 22.67
CA VAL A 91 9.18 -6.72 21.53
C VAL A 91 7.75 -7.15 21.87
N GLU A 92 7.50 -7.68 23.07
CA GLU A 92 6.14 -8.05 23.52
C GLU A 92 5.22 -6.82 23.60
N ILE A 93 5.73 -5.68 24.07
CA ILE A 93 5.01 -4.39 24.07
C ILE A 93 4.70 -3.95 22.64
N GLN A 94 5.68 -4.03 21.73
CA GLN A 94 5.51 -3.62 20.33
C GLN A 94 4.46 -4.48 19.59
N ILE A 95 4.49 -5.81 19.79
CA ILE A 95 3.48 -6.72 19.24
C ILE A 95 2.10 -6.40 19.83
N GLY A 96 2.01 -6.11 21.12
CA GLY A 96 0.76 -5.69 21.76
C GLY A 96 0.15 -4.43 21.15
N GLN A 97 0.98 -3.41 20.90
CA GLN A 97 0.55 -2.16 20.26
C GLN A 97 0.07 -2.38 18.82
N LEU A 98 0.80 -3.15 18.02
CA LEU A 98 0.41 -3.48 16.64
C LEU A 98 -0.92 -4.25 16.58
N ARG A 99 -1.14 -5.19 17.52
CA ARG A 99 -2.42 -5.92 17.64
C ARG A 99 -3.57 -5.00 18.03
N GLN A 100 -3.33 -4.01 18.89
CA GLN A 100 -4.34 -3.01 19.24
C GLN A 100 -4.70 -2.15 18.02
N GLN A 101 -3.73 -1.66 17.27
CA GLN A 101 -3.96 -0.90 16.03
C GLN A 101 -4.77 -1.70 15.01
N LEU A 102 -4.47 -3.00 14.85
CA LEU A 102 -5.24 -3.89 13.97
C LEU A 102 -6.71 -4.02 14.39
N SER A 103 -7.02 -3.92 15.69
CA SER A 103 -8.38 -4.03 16.20
C SER A 103 -9.22 -2.74 16.05
N GLU A 104 -8.54 -1.61 15.86
CA GLU A 104 -9.16 -0.28 15.71
C GLU A 104 -9.43 0.09 14.24
N LEU A 105 -8.87 -0.67 13.29
CA LEU A 105 -9.13 -0.62 11.84
C LEU A 105 -10.26 -1.58 11.44
#